data_AF-A0A940TK78-F1
#
_entry.id   AF-A0A940TK78-F1
#
_cell.length_a   1.000
_cell.length_b   1.000
_cell.length_c   1.000
_cell.angle_alpha   90.00
_cell.angle_beta   90.00
_cell.angle_gamma   90.00
#
_symmetry.space_group_name_H-M   'P 1'
#
loop_
_entity.id
_entity.type
_entity.pdbx_description
1 polymer ?
#
loop_
_entity_poly.entity_id
_entity_poly.type
_entity_poly.pdbx_seq_one_letter_code
_entity_poly.pdbx_strand_id
1 'polypeptide(L)'
;MNRQKNTRTILSGILSLVIAGSYTGAAFYGTEANAAEEAKTEAVSGDVNGDESVNSSDLLTMTKYLLGNDVKIVKENADLNSDGKVNIIDAVLLTGKLRGDGTDPATEPGAEPSADPAVDPTSDPAADPAGETKTIVLNGNSATAEGSGVKVEGSIITISEPGTYAISGKLDDGQIIVDVDKTAYPEGVVELSLEGAEITSKTTSPVYVASVADECVIKLKKGTENVISDSKEYTNADGSSGAIYSKDDLKIKGKGSLTVNGNCTDGIVSKDSVKIFNGTVTVNAVDDGIRGKDSVKIGDSDDTEFTDLAVTVNSTEGDGIRATNGSEEGKGKVIINGGTVNVTAYADGIQAEQTFTMNGGDLTVKTYEGSTYTASGSQTGETTNPWGGRGGMGMDGNANKTDVSAKGIKAVGIYDEAGTTWQSGGDIIISGGTVTVDSSDDALHCGGSMTITGGVFSIATVDDAFHSDHELTIGTKDSGKYDDVQIYVSKCYEGV
;
A
#
# COMPACT_ATOMS: atom_id res chain seq x y z
N MET A 1 59.48 -16.72 -18.54
CA MET A 1 60.66 -16.06 -17.96
C MET A 1 60.23 -15.18 -16.78
N ASN A 2 60.67 -15.54 -15.57
CA ASN A 2 60.80 -14.74 -14.33
C ASN A 2 59.71 -13.74 -13.87
N ARG A 3 59.07 -14.00 -12.72
CA ARG A 3 59.36 -13.44 -11.35
C ARG A 3 58.21 -13.85 -10.40
N GLN A 4 58.42 -14.69 -9.37
CA GLN A 4 58.92 -14.42 -8.00
C GLN A 4 57.89 -13.73 -7.06
N LYS A 5 57.34 -14.45 -6.06
CA LYS A 5 57.70 -14.33 -4.62
C LYS A 5 56.81 -15.18 -3.70
N ASN A 6 57.45 -15.59 -2.61
CA ASN A 6 57.11 -16.68 -1.69
C ASN A 6 56.16 -16.30 -0.52
N THR A 7 55.59 -17.39 -0.03
CA THR A 7 54.87 -17.77 1.19
C THR A 7 55.48 -17.46 2.59
N ARG A 8 54.55 -17.42 3.58
CA ARG A 8 54.55 -18.00 4.96
C ARG A 8 54.78 -17.13 6.23
N THR A 9 53.68 -16.90 6.96
CA THR A 9 53.27 -17.31 8.35
C THR A 9 54.19 -17.18 9.60
N ILE A 10 53.51 -16.96 10.77
CA ILE A 10 53.82 -17.28 12.21
C ILE A 10 54.16 -16.03 13.06
N LEU A 11 53.75 -15.77 14.32
CA LEU A 11 52.70 -16.15 15.31
C LEU A 11 53.07 -15.41 16.64
N SER A 12 52.10 -14.89 17.40
CA SER A 12 52.02 -14.68 18.87
C SER A 12 53.10 -13.92 19.70
N GLY A 13 52.64 -13.09 20.65
CA GLY A 13 53.43 -12.68 21.84
C GLY A 13 52.91 -11.48 22.66
N ILE A 14 52.37 -11.77 23.86
CA ILE A 14 51.85 -10.89 24.93
C ILE A 14 52.94 -10.11 25.69
N LEU A 15 52.66 -8.89 26.20
CA LEU A 15 53.18 -8.42 27.50
C LEU A 15 52.36 -7.26 28.11
N SER A 16 51.88 -7.45 29.34
CA SER A 16 51.33 -6.42 30.26
C SER A 16 52.40 -5.98 31.26
N LEU A 17 52.42 -4.70 31.69
CA LEU A 17 52.82 -4.34 33.07
C LEU A 17 52.35 -2.93 33.50
N VAL A 18 51.77 -2.88 34.69
CA VAL A 18 51.27 -1.75 35.50
C VAL A 18 52.42 -1.11 36.29
N ILE A 19 52.46 0.24 36.46
CA ILE A 19 52.94 0.90 37.69
C ILE A 19 52.16 2.22 37.93
N ALA A 20 51.61 2.34 39.14
CA ALA A 20 50.98 3.53 39.71
C ALA A 20 51.99 4.41 40.47
N GLY A 21 51.71 5.72 40.64
CA GLY A 21 52.52 6.63 41.44
C GLY A 21 51.81 7.91 41.90
N SER A 22 51.16 7.82 43.07
CA SER A 22 51.08 8.75 44.22
C SER A 22 50.84 10.28 44.12
N TYR A 23 50.15 10.76 45.16
CA TYR A 23 49.48 12.04 45.41
C TYR A 23 50.30 13.02 46.31
N THR A 24 49.89 14.31 46.33
CA THR A 24 50.18 15.45 47.28
C THR A 24 51.54 16.17 47.18
N GLY A 25 51.71 17.50 47.28
CA GLY A 25 50.82 18.67 47.49
C GLY A 25 51.65 19.96 47.81
N ALA A 26 51.01 21.15 47.64
CA ALA A 26 51.39 22.53 48.07
C ALA A 26 52.42 23.35 47.22
N ALA A 27 52.35 24.68 47.03
CA ALA A 27 51.35 25.76 47.19
C ALA A 27 51.99 27.11 46.69
N PHE A 28 51.22 27.94 45.94
CA PHE A 28 51.25 29.43 45.79
C PHE A 28 52.56 30.19 45.40
N TYR A 29 52.66 31.31 44.66
CA TYR A 29 51.85 32.29 43.88
C TYR A 29 52.80 32.71 42.70
N GLY A 30 52.37 32.73 41.43
CA GLY A 30 51.87 33.94 40.78
C GLY A 30 52.88 34.60 39.81
N THR A 31 52.74 34.35 38.51
CA THR A 31 53.00 35.32 37.43
C THR A 31 52.17 34.90 36.22
N GLU A 32 51.23 35.76 35.82
CA GLU A 32 50.43 35.65 34.61
C GLU A 32 51.35 35.59 33.38
N ALA A 33 51.21 34.53 32.60
CA ALA A 33 51.65 34.48 31.22
C ALA A 33 50.42 34.10 30.40
N ASN A 34 50.00 35.05 29.55
CA ASN A 34 48.92 34.93 28.58
C ASN A 34 48.86 33.51 28.01
N ALA A 35 47.82 32.76 28.40
CA ALA A 35 47.33 31.68 27.58
C ALA A 35 46.93 32.33 26.25
N ALA A 36 47.56 31.87 25.18
CA ALA A 36 46.98 32.01 23.86
C ALA A 36 45.57 31.42 23.96
N GLU A 37 44.60 32.29 23.76
CA GLU A 37 43.21 31.93 23.54
C GLU A 37 43.20 30.93 22.39
N GLU A 38 43.09 29.63 22.70
CA GLU A 38 42.62 28.66 21.72
C GLU A 38 41.26 29.21 21.28
N ALA A 39 41.21 29.68 20.04
CA ALA A 39 40.01 30.20 19.44
C ALA A 39 38.90 29.17 19.64
N LYS A 40 37.86 29.55 20.41
CA LYS A 40 36.60 28.82 20.42
C LYS A 40 36.18 28.68 18.96
N THR A 41 36.22 27.46 18.43
CA THR A 41 35.50 27.11 17.21
C THR A 41 34.06 27.51 17.47
N GLU A 42 33.51 28.42 16.66
CA GLU A 42 32.15 28.90 16.86
C GLU A 42 31.20 27.71 16.78
N ALA A 43 30.30 27.57 17.77
CA ALA A 43 29.29 26.54 17.78
C ALA A 43 28.43 26.67 16.51
N VAL A 44 28.52 25.68 15.62
CA VAL A 44 27.69 25.64 14.41
C VAL A 44 26.37 24.99 14.80
N SER A 45 25.38 25.82 15.15
CA SER A 45 24.01 25.35 15.43
C SER A 45 23.53 24.40 14.32
N GLY A 46 23.17 23.17 14.68
CA GLY A 46 22.74 22.12 13.75
C GLY A 46 23.84 21.15 13.27
N ASP A 47 25.12 21.41 13.54
CA ASP A 47 26.23 20.46 13.29
C ASP A 47 26.29 19.45 14.45
N VAL A 48 25.42 18.44 14.38
CA VAL A 48 25.24 17.43 15.42
C VAL A 48 26.45 16.50 15.48
N ASN A 49 27.08 16.26 14.34
CA ASN A 49 28.13 15.25 14.19
C ASN A 49 29.56 15.82 14.36
N GLY A 50 29.72 17.15 14.32
CA GLY A 50 30.98 17.87 14.54
C GLY A 50 31.89 17.93 13.31
N ASP A 51 31.32 17.86 12.09
CA ASP A 51 32.08 17.89 10.83
C ASP A 51 32.18 19.29 10.20
N GLU A 52 31.77 20.33 10.93
CA GLU A 52 31.76 21.74 10.50
C GLU A 52 30.73 22.05 9.40
N SER A 53 29.84 21.12 9.09
CA SER A 53 28.77 21.29 8.10
C SER A 53 27.41 20.92 8.67
N VAL A 54 26.34 21.55 8.17
CA VAL A 54 24.96 21.24 8.57
C VAL A 54 24.26 20.62 7.37
N ASN A 55 24.11 19.30 7.39
CA ASN A 55 23.53 18.54 6.29
C ASN A 55 22.73 17.31 6.78
N SER A 56 22.28 16.45 5.87
CA SER A 56 21.48 15.26 6.22
C SER A 56 22.21 14.27 7.14
N SER A 57 23.54 14.31 7.20
CA SER A 57 24.36 13.50 8.10
C SER A 57 24.15 13.89 9.58
N ASP A 58 23.87 15.16 9.86
CA ASP A 58 23.54 15.64 11.20
C ASP A 58 22.18 15.16 11.66
N LEU A 59 21.19 15.20 10.77
CA LEU A 59 19.85 14.69 11.04
C LEU A 59 19.86 13.17 11.26
N LEU A 60 20.66 12.44 10.48
CA LEU A 60 20.86 11.01 10.67
C LEU A 60 21.53 10.71 12.02
N THR A 61 22.54 11.49 12.40
CA THR A 61 23.25 11.34 13.68
C THR A 61 22.32 11.65 14.86
N MET A 62 21.52 12.72 14.75
CA MET A 62 20.48 13.08 15.73
C MET A 62 19.46 11.95 15.90
N THR A 63 18.97 11.40 14.79
CA THR A 63 17.94 10.34 14.81
C THR A 63 18.47 9.08 15.49
N LYS A 64 19.71 8.67 15.19
CA LYS A 64 20.37 7.53 15.86
C LYS A 64 20.51 7.75 17.36
N TYR A 65 20.89 8.96 17.78
CA TYR A 65 20.99 9.32 19.20
C TYR A 65 19.62 9.23 19.90
N LEU A 66 18.56 9.76 19.29
CA LEU A 66 17.20 9.72 19.84
C LEU A 66 16.62 8.30 19.92
N LEU A 67 17.02 7.40 19.02
CA LEU A 67 16.66 5.98 19.04
C LEU A 67 17.48 5.16 20.06
N GLY A 68 18.40 5.79 20.80
CA GLY A 68 19.20 5.14 21.84
C GLY A 68 20.44 4.41 21.32
N ASN A 69 20.87 4.65 20.07
CA ASN A 69 22.10 4.08 19.55
C ASN A 69 23.33 4.79 20.17
N ASP A 70 24.42 4.05 20.35
CA ASP A 70 25.70 4.59 20.84
C ASP A 70 26.41 5.40 19.73
N VAL A 71 25.99 6.66 19.57
CA VAL A 71 26.58 7.62 18.64
C VAL A 71 27.06 8.86 19.40
N LYS A 72 28.21 9.42 18.98
CA LYS A 72 28.72 10.67 19.54
C LYS A 72 28.01 11.85 18.89
N ILE A 73 27.59 12.81 19.71
CA ILE A 73 26.98 14.07 19.27
C ILE A 73 27.63 15.28 19.94
N VAL A 74 27.60 16.43 19.28
CA VAL A 74 27.95 17.73 19.85
C VAL A 74 26.69 18.35 20.46
N LYS A 75 26.48 18.13 21.77
CA LYS A 75 25.21 18.48 22.45
C LYS A 75 24.82 19.96 22.33
N GLU A 76 25.79 20.85 22.37
CA GLU A 76 25.58 22.31 22.25
C GLU A 76 25.12 22.74 20.85
N ASN A 77 25.54 22.01 19.81
CA ASN A 77 25.07 22.25 18.43
C ASN A 77 23.73 21.56 18.16
N ALA A 78 23.47 20.47 18.87
CA ALA A 78 22.29 19.62 18.73
C ALA A 78 21.05 20.15 19.50
N ASP A 79 21.23 21.02 20.49
CA ASP A 79 20.15 21.69 21.23
C ASP A 79 19.74 22.99 20.50
N LEU A 80 18.79 22.86 19.58
CA LEU A 80 18.39 23.90 18.64
C LEU A 80 17.38 24.87 19.23
N ASN A 81 16.62 24.45 20.25
CA ASN A 81 15.70 25.33 20.98
C ASN A 81 16.30 25.90 22.28
N SER A 82 17.55 25.55 22.61
CA SER A 82 18.28 26.00 23.81
C SER A 82 17.58 25.64 25.13
N ASP A 83 16.85 24.52 25.17
CA ASP A 83 16.15 24.07 26.38
C ASP A 83 17.03 23.18 27.29
N GLY A 84 18.26 22.89 26.86
CA GLY A 84 19.24 22.06 27.55
C GLY A 84 19.09 20.56 27.28
N LYS A 85 18.17 20.14 26.41
CA LYS A 85 17.86 18.74 26.12
C LYS A 85 17.76 18.48 24.62
N VAL A 86 18.69 17.67 24.12
CA VAL A 86 18.58 17.10 22.77
C VAL A 86 17.45 16.08 22.69
N ASN A 87 16.35 16.44 22.04
CA ASN A 87 15.14 15.62 21.92
C ASN A 87 14.50 15.74 20.51
N ILE A 88 13.28 15.22 20.36
CA ILE A 88 12.58 15.21 19.05
C ILE A 88 12.34 16.63 18.51
N ILE A 89 12.18 17.63 19.39
CA ILE A 89 11.97 19.03 19.00
C ILE A 89 13.19 19.54 18.23
N ASP A 90 14.41 19.21 18.69
CA ASP A 90 15.63 19.60 17.99
C ASP A 90 15.76 18.90 16.64
N ALA A 91 15.35 17.64 16.53
CA ALA A 91 15.34 16.95 15.24
C ALA A 91 14.36 17.61 14.24
N VAL A 92 13.21 18.09 14.71
CA VAL A 92 12.27 18.86 13.88
C VAL A 92 12.89 20.20 13.44
N LEU A 93 13.52 20.93 14.36
CA LEU A 93 14.20 22.20 14.04
C LEU A 93 15.36 22.00 13.07
N LEU A 94 16.13 20.91 13.21
CA LEU A 94 17.21 20.57 12.31
C LEU A 94 16.67 20.25 10.91
N THR A 95 15.56 19.51 10.85
CA THR A 95 14.88 19.21 9.59
C THR A 95 14.41 20.48 8.90
N GLY A 96 13.82 21.43 9.63
CA GLY A 96 13.44 22.73 9.10
C GLY A 96 14.64 23.53 8.57
N LYS A 97 15.72 23.59 9.37
CA LYS A 97 16.97 24.24 9.00
C LYS A 97 17.59 23.67 7.71
N LEU A 98 17.52 22.35 7.50
CA LEU A 98 17.96 21.69 6.28
C LEU A 98 17.05 21.95 5.07
N ARG A 99 15.78 22.28 5.30
CA ARG A 99 14.79 22.63 4.26
C ARG A 99 14.82 24.11 3.90
N GLY A 100 15.49 24.95 4.68
CA GLY A 100 15.61 26.39 4.45
C GLY A 100 14.41 27.21 4.93
N ASP A 101 13.57 26.68 5.83
CA ASP A 101 12.52 27.45 6.49
C ASP A 101 13.12 28.25 7.67
N GLY A 102 13.22 29.56 7.52
CA GLY A 102 13.86 30.45 8.49
C GLY A 102 13.02 30.77 9.74
N THR A 103 12.36 29.81 10.36
CA THR A 103 11.51 30.07 11.54
C THR A 103 12.13 29.52 12.83
N ASP A 104 12.67 30.44 13.64
CA ASP A 104 13.11 30.22 15.02
C ASP A 104 11.91 30.40 15.98
N PRO A 105 11.47 29.38 16.74
CA PRO A 105 10.42 29.51 17.72
C PRO A 105 10.99 29.48 19.14
N ALA A 106 11.59 30.59 19.60
CA ALA A 106 11.92 30.77 21.01
C ALA A 106 11.81 32.23 21.46
N THR A 107 10.67 32.62 22.04
CA THR A 107 10.58 33.59 23.15
C THR A 107 9.20 33.59 23.85
N GLU A 108 9.12 32.78 24.92
CA GLU A 108 8.54 33.07 26.26
C GLU A 108 6.99 33.16 26.52
N PRO A 109 6.51 33.05 27.80
CA PRO A 109 5.61 31.95 28.22
C PRO A 109 4.27 32.36 28.90
N GLY A 110 3.30 31.41 28.92
CA GLY A 110 2.29 31.24 29.98
C GLY A 110 1.00 32.07 29.95
N ALA A 111 -0.13 31.45 29.55
CA ALA A 111 -1.46 31.52 30.20
C ALA A 111 -2.53 30.81 29.33
N GLU A 112 -3.28 29.87 29.93
CA GLU A 112 -4.58 29.38 29.42
C GLU A 112 -5.75 30.16 30.09
N PRO A 113 -7.02 30.02 29.67
CA PRO A 113 -7.56 29.98 28.31
C PRO A 113 -8.78 30.92 28.16
N SER A 114 -9.03 31.50 26.97
CA SER A 114 -10.40 31.88 26.58
C SER A 114 -10.54 32.37 25.15
N ALA A 115 -11.62 31.88 24.52
CA ALA A 115 -12.36 32.45 23.40
C ALA A 115 -11.69 32.43 22.01
N ASP A 116 -12.24 31.52 21.19
CA ASP A 116 -12.30 31.62 19.73
C ASP A 116 -12.67 33.06 19.30
N PRO A 117 -11.96 33.61 18.29
CA PRO A 117 -12.61 33.65 17.00
C PRO A 117 -11.68 33.33 15.81
N ALA A 118 -12.25 32.56 14.89
CA ALA A 118 -12.02 32.56 13.44
C ALA A 118 -10.65 32.00 12.98
N VAL A 119 -10.69 30.71 12.61
CA VAL A 119 -9.68 30.04 11.80
C VAL A 119 -9.75 30.56 10.35
N ASP A 120 -8.67 31.19 9.90
CA ASP A 120 -8.34 31.35 8.48
C ASP A 120 -7.49 30.14 8.06
N PRO A 121 -7.92 29.28 7.10
CA PRO A 121 -7.25 28.04 6.81
C PRO A 121 -6.40 28.18 5.53
N THR A 122 -5.09 28.44 5.61
CA THR A 122 -4.19 28.09 4.50
C THR A 122 -2.75 27.81 4.95
N SER A 123 -2.34 26.54 4.91
CA SER A 123 -1.09 26.08 4.29
C SER A 123 -0.97 24.56 4.45
N ASP A 124 -1.67 23.86 3.56
CA ASP A 124 -1.42 22.45 3.23
C ASP A 124 -0.17 22.40 2.32
N PRO A 125 0.75 21.42 2.46
CA PRO A 125 1.92 21.38 1.61
C PRO A 125 1.56 20.82 0.22
N ALA A 126 2.17 21.46 -0.80
CA ALA A 126 2.08 21.20 -2.24
C ALA A 126 0.76 21.63 -2.91
N ALA A 127 0.70 22.92 -3.26
CA ALA A 127 -0.18 23.40 -4.32
C ALA A 127 0.25 22.77 -5.66
N ASP A 128 -0.63 21.95 -6.22
CA ASP A 128 -0.68 21.58 -7.64
C ASP A 128 -0.71 22.88 -8.47
N PRO A 129 0.00 23.02 -9.61
CA PRO A 129 -0.10 24.18 -10.48
C PRO A 129 -1.58 24.55 -10.74
N ALA A 130 -1.97 25.72 -10.24
CA ALA A 130 -3.36 26.16 -10.15
C ALA A 130 -4.01 26.29 -11.54
N GLY A 131 -4.75 25.25 -11.94
CA GLY A 131 -5.93 25.39 -12.77
C GLY A 131 -7.09 25.95 -11.92
N GLU A 132 -7.99 26.70 -12.54
CA GLU A 132 -9.23 27.15 -11.90
C GLU A 132 -10.02 25.92 -11.42
N THR A 133 -10.22 25.78 -10.10
CA THR A 133 -11.00 24.66 -9.55
C THR A 133 -12.46 24.86 -9.88
N LYS A 134 -13.03 23.91 -10.61
CA LYS A 134 -14.44 23.92 -11.05
C LYS A 134 -15.29 23.31 -9.95
N THR A 135 -16.48 23.85 -9.69
CA THR A 135 -17.33 23.38 -8.59
C THR A 135 -18.56 22.65 -9.12
N ILE A 136 -18.98 21.60 -8.43
CA ILE A 136 -20.20 20.85 -8.69
C ILE A 136 -20.90 20.60 -7.35
N VAL A 137 -22.14 21.08 -7.23
CA VAL A 137 -22.95 20.93 -6.02
C VAL A 137 -24.16 20.05 -6.36
N LEU A 138 -24.30 18.95 -5.63
CA LEU A 138 -25.36 17.97 -5.80
C LEU A 138 -26.55 18.32 -4.86
N ASN A 139 -27.76 18.42 -5.44
CA ASN A 139 -28.95 18.99 -4.80
C ASN A 139 -30.16 18.02 -4.87
N GLY A 140 -29.97 16.78 -4.43
CA GLY A 140 -30.97 15.71 -4.45
C GLY A 140 -31.24 15.20 -5.86
N ASN A 141 -32.26 15.74 -6.53
CA ASN A 141 -32.65 15.33 -7.88
C ASN A 141 -32.05 16.20 -9.00
N SER A 142 -31.05 17.02 -8.67
CA SER A 142 -30.40 17.95 -9.61
C SER A 142 -28.97 18.26 -9.18
N ALA A 143 -28.22 18.95 -10.03
CA ALA A 143 -26.93 19.52 -9.68
C ALA A 143 -26.76 20.94 -10.23
N THR A 144 -25.78 21.66 -9.72
CA THR A 144 -25.31 22.94 -10.25
C THR A 144 -23.80 22.87 -10.43
N ALA A 145 -23.26 23.53 -11.47
CA ALA A 145 -21.83 23.57 -11.70
C ALA A 145 -21.36 24.98 -12.08
N GLU A 146 -20.15 25.34 -11.65
CA GLU A 146 -19.44 26.56 -12.04
C GLU A 146 -18.08 26.20 -12.66
N GLY A 147 -17.75 26.84 -13.78
CA GLY A 147 -16.54 26.57 -14.57
C GLY A 147 -16.84 25.96 -15.95
N SER A 148 -15.84 25.95 -16.84
CA SER A 148 -15.96 25.36 -18.18
C SER A 148 -15.87 23.83 -18.16
N GLY A 149 -16.27 23.17 -19.24
CA GLY A 149 -16.08 21.72 -19.39
C GLY A 149 -17.02 20.84 -18.54
N VAL A 150 -18.03 21.42 -17.89
CA VAL A 150 -19.12 20.69 -17.23
C VAL A 150 -20.45 21.08 -17.86
N LYS A 151 -21.27 20.07 -18.17
CA LYS A 151 -22.66 20.23 -18.56
C LYS A 151 -23.54 19.50 -17.55
N VAL A 152 -24.58 20.18 -17.04
CA VAL A 152 -25.56 19.58 -16.14
C VAL A 152 -26.92 19.53 -16.82
N GLU A 153 -27.50 18.34 -16.92
CA GLU A 153 -28.83 18.07 -17.46
C GLU A 153 -29.66 17.34 -16.40
N GLY A 154 -30.33 18.10 -15.53
CA GLY A 154 -31.03 17.55 -14.38
C GLY A 154 -30.07 16.93 -13.37
N SER A 155 -30.11 15.61 -13.21
CA SER A 155 -29.21 14.82 -12.35
C SER A 155 -28.07 14.13 -13.11
N ILE A 156 -27.90 14.42 -14.40
CA ILE A 156 -26.77 13.93 -15.20
C ILE A 156 -25.74 15.05 -15.33
N ILE A 157 -24.51 14.77 -14.91
CA ILE A 157 -23.38 15.69 -14.95
C ILE A 157 -22.36 15.11 -15.94
N THR A 158 -22.03 15.84 -17.00
CA THR A 158 -21.03 15.42 -17.99
C THR A 158 -19.82 16.35 -17.95
N ILE A 159 -18.65 15.78 -17.71
CA ILE A 159 -17.35 16.44 -17.71
C ILE A 159 -16.64 16.10 -19.02
N SER A 160 -16.31 17.12 -19.81
CA SER A 160 -15.74 16.96 -21.17
C SER A 160 -14.37 17.60 -21.37
N GLU A 161 -13.79 18.17 -20.31
CA GLU A 161 -12.46 18.77 -20.33
C GLU A 161 -11.62 18.23 -19.15
N PRO A 162 -10.29 18.13 -19.30
CA PRO A 162 -9.39 17.90 -18.17
C PRO A 162 -9.53 18.96 -17.07
N GLY A 163 -9.06 18.63 -15.87
CA GLY A 163 -9.01 19.52 -14.73
C GLY A 163 -9.62 18.94 -13.46
N THR A 164 -9.68 19.78 -12.42
CA THR A 164 -10.17 19.40 -11.09
C THR A 164 -11.59 19.92 -10.87
N TYR A 165 -12.45 19.02 -10.41
CA TYR A 165 -13.87 19.24 -10.15
C TYR A 165 -14.16 18.94 -8.68
N ALA A 166 -14.35 19.98 -7.87
CA ALA A 166 -14.74 19.85 -6.47
C ALA A 166 -16.24 19.52 -6.37
N ILE A 167 -16.56 18.35 -5.84
CA ILE A 167 -17.91 17.79 -5.82
C ILE A 167 -18.37 17.63 -4.36
N SER A 168 -19.53 18.21 -4.03
CA SER A 168 -20.11 18.14 -2.69
C SER A 168 -21.63 18.00 -2.74
N GLY A 169 -22.24 17.58 -1.63
CA GLY A 169 -23.69 17.43 -1.51
C GLY A 169 -24.19 16.04 -1.89
N LYS A 170 -25.48 15.91 -2.17
CA LYS A 170 -26.14 14.62 -2.41
C LYS A 170 -26.87 14.57 -3.76
N LEU A 171 -26.74 13.45 -4.47
CA LEU A 171 -27.51 13.11 -5.67
C LEU A 171 -28.27 11.81 -5.41
N ASP A 172 -29.59 11.87 -5.34
CA ASP A 172 -30.45 10.74 -4.95
C ASP A 172 -30.66 9.71 -6.07
N ASP A 173 -30.56 10.17 -7.33
CA ASP A 173 -30.67 9.36 -8.54
C ASP A 173 -30.08 10.12 -9.73
N GLY A 174 -28.82 9.84 -10.06
CA GLY A 174 -28.13 10.50 -11.14
C GLY A 174 -26.76 9.91 -11.41
N GLN A 175 -25.99 10.58 -12.26
CA GLN A 175 -24.73 10.07 -12.75
C GLN A 175 -23.75 11.20 -13.03
N ILE A 176 -22.48 11.00 -12.65
CA ILE A 176 -21.34 11.76 -13.14
C ILE A 176 -20.68 10.98 -14.28
N ILE A 177 -20.56 11.61 -15.43
CA ILE A 177 -19.95 11.07 -16.64
C ILE A 177 -18.66 11.84 -16.92
N VAL A 178 -17.54 11.14 -17.07
CA VAL A 178 -16.28 11.71 -17.60
C VAL A 178 -16.12 11.22 -19.03
N ASP A 179 -16.21 12.15 -19.99
CA ASP A 179 -16.15 11.87 -21.43
C ASP A 179 -15.30 12.93 -22.12
N VAL A 180 -13.98 12.77 -22.00
CA VAL A 180 -12.98 13.68 -22.55
C VAL A 180 -12.51 13.17 -23.91
N ASP A 181 -12.47 14.06 -24.89
CA ASP A 181 -11.91 13.79 -26.21
C ASP A 181 -10.39 13.60 -26.10
N LYS A 182 -9.94 12.35 -26.19
CA LYS A 182 -8.51 11.98 -26.12
C LYS A 182 -7.67 12.57 -27.26
N THR A 183 -8.29 12.95 -28.38
CA THR A 183 -7.56 13.58 -29.50
C THR A 183 -7.29 15.05 -29.23
N ALA A 184 -8.21 15.73 -28.55
CA ALA A 184 -8.05 17.11 -28.11
C ALA A 184 -7.13 17.21 -26.88
N TYR A 185 -7.19 16.21 -25.99
CA TYR A 185 -6.45 16.18 -24.72
C TYR A 185 -5.68 14.86 -24.57
N PRO A 186 -4.56 14.66 -25.28
CA PRO A 186 -3.82 13.39 -25.31
C PRO A 186 -3.14 13.01 -23.99
N GLU A 187 -3.01 13.96 -23.06
CA GLU A 187 -2.49 13.78 -21.70
C GLU A 187 -3.54 14.25 -20.67
N GLY A 188 -4.82 14.22 -21.06
CA GLY A 188 -5.91 14.71 -20.23
C GLY A 188 -6.08 13.87 -18.97
N VAL A 189 -6.03 14.54 -17.81
CA VAL A 189 -6.39 14.01 -16.50
C VAL A 189 -7.63 14.72 -15.99
N VAL A 190 -8.57 13.97 -15.43
CA VAL A 190 -9.75 14.52 -14.75
C VAL A 190 -9.70 14.12 -13.28
N GLU A 191 -9.67 15.10 -12.38
CA GLU A 191 -9.73 14.88 -10.94
C GLU A 191 -11.13 15.22 -10.40
N LEU A 192 -11.85 14.20 -9.93
CA LEU A 192 -13.08 14.31 -9.16
C LEU A 192 -12.72 14.44 -7.67
N SER A 193 -12.64 15.67 -7.16
CA SER A 193 -12.34 15.93 -5.75
C SER A 193 -13.61 15.85 -4.92
N LEU A 194 -13.83 14.72 -4.24
CA LEU A 194 -15.01 14.45 -3.44
C LEU A 194 -14.89 15.07 -2.03
N GLU A 195 -15.83 15.96 -1.71
CA GLU A 195 -15.84 16.78 -0.51
C GLU A 195 -17.11 16.57 0.34
N GLY A 196 -17.41 15.32 0.68
CA GLY A 196 -18.67 14.97 1.34
C GLY A 196 -19.78 14.71 0.33
N ALA A 197 -19.44 14.01 -0.75
CA ALA A 197 -20.36 13.70 -1.83
C ALA A 197 -21.08 12.36 -1.59
N GLU A 198 -22.40 12.36 -1.70
CA GLU A 198 -23.24 11.15 -1.74
C GLU A 198 -23.88 11.02 -3.12
N ILE A 199 -23.57 9.96 -3.87
CA ILE A 199 -24.03 9.80 -5.26
C ILE A 199 -24.70 8.44 -5.40
N THR A 200 -26.00 8.45 -5.67
CA THR A 200 -26.78 7.25 -5.96
C THR A 200 -27.28 7.27 -7.40
N SER A 201 -27.27 6.11 -8.06
CA SER A 201 -27.94 5.90 -9.35
C SER A 201 -28.84 4.69 -9.31
N LYS A 202 -30.07 4.82 -9.84
CA LYS A 202 -31.03 3.70 -9.91
C LYS A 202 -31.02 2.96 -11.24
N THR A 203 -30.28 3.47 -12.23
CA THR A 203 -30.39 3.00 -13.61
C THR A 203 -29.05 2.85 -14.33
N THR A 204 -27.97 3.32 -13.72
CA THR A 204 -26.62 3.34 -14.31
C THR A 204 -25.56 3.25 -13.21
N SER A 205 -24.28 3.29 -13.60
CA SER A 205 -23.18 3.51 -12.65
C SER A 205 -23.19 4.96 -12.17
N PRO A 206 -23.22 5.27 -10.86
CA PRO A 206 -23.22 6.65 -10.37
C PRO A 206 -22.00 7.47 -10.83
N VAL A 207 -20.84 6.84 -10.98
CA VAL A 207 -19.66 7.43 -11.63
C VAL A 207 -19.30 6.57 -12.84
N TYR A 208 -19.23 7.19 -14.02
CA TYR A 208 -18.95 6.52 -15.29
C TYR A 208 -17.92 7.29 -16.11
N VAL A 209 -16.71 6.76 -16.21
CA VAL A 209 -15.63 7.28 -17.04
C VAL A 209 -15.72 6.59 -18.40
N ALA A 210 -16.33 7.29 -19.35
CA ALA A 210 -16.48 6.85 -20.72
C ALA A 210 -15.18 6.96 -21.52
N SER A 211 -14.42 8.04 -21.27
CA SER A 211 -13.18 8.34 -21.98
C SER A 211 -12.33 9.36 -21.21
N VAL A 212 -11.06 9.05 -20.99
CA VAL A 212 -9.99 9.96 -20.55
C VAL A 212 -8.66 9.44 -21.08
N ALA A 213 -7.74 10.34 -21.45
CA ALA A 213 -6.53 9.92 -22.14
C ALA A 213 -5.50 9.29 -21.22
N ASP A 214 -5.22 9.93 -20.07
CA ASP A 214 -4.28 9.40 -19.08
C ASP A 214 -5.05 8.63 -17.99
N GLU A 215 -5.69 9.33 -17.05
CA GLU A 215 -6.47 8.68 -16.00
C GLU A 215 -7.58 9.59 -15.43
N CYS A 216 -8.61 8.96 -14.86
CA CYS A 216 -9.55 9.63 -13.98
C CYS A 216 -9.11 9.43 -12.53
N VAL A 217 -8.99 10.52 -11.78
CA VAL A 217 -8.59 10.54 -10.38
C VAL A 217 -9.79 10.86 -9.51
N ILE A 218 -10.11 10.02 -8.54
CA ILE A 218 -11.03 10.30 -7.45
C ILE A 218 -10.19 10.72 -6.24
N LYS A 219 -10.26 12.00 -5.88
CA LYS A 219 -9.53 12.55 -4.74
C LYS A 219 -10.46 12.71 -3.53
N LEU A 220 -10.11 12.07 -2.42
CA LEU A 220 -10.87 12.08 -1.18
C LEU A 220 -10.36 13.19 -0.27
N LYS A 221 -11.16 14.26 -0.10
CA LYS A 221 -10.77 15.37 0.77
C LYS A 221 -10.64 14.91 2.22
N LYS A 222 -9.58 15.34 2.90
CA LYS A 222 -9.34 15.01 4.30
C LYS A 222 -10.55 15.41 5.17
N GLY A 223 -10.97 14.51 6.05
CA GLY A 223 -12.06 14.75 7.00
C GLY A 223 -13.45 14.71 6.39
N THR A 224 -13.61 14.29 5.13
CA THR A 224 -14.91 14.05 4.51
C THR A 224 -15.17 12.56 4.33
N GLU A 225 -16.45 12.19 4.39
CA GLU A 225 -16.94 10.87 4.06
C GLU A 225 -17.74 10.96 2.76
N ASN A 226 -17.44 10.07 1.82
CA ASN A 226 -18.07 10.07 0.50
C ASN A 226 -18.72 8.71 0.26
N VAL A 227 -19.89 8.70 -0.38
CA VAL A 227 -20.64 7.47 -0.65
C VAL A 227 -21.04 7.41 -2.12
N ILE A 228 -20.75 6.29 -2.77
CA ILE A 228 -21.18 6.00 -4.14
C ILE A 228 -21.99 4.69 -4.09
N SER A 229 -23.22 4.71 -4.60
CA SER A 229 -24.10 3.53 -4.56
C SER A 229 -24.88 3.37 -5.86
N ASP A 230 -24.72 2.24 -6.53
CA ASP A 230 -25.59 1.86 -7.64
C ASP A 230 -26.90 1.22 -7.15
N SER A 231 -27.66 0.64 -8.07
CA SER A 231 -28.85 -0.17 -7.77
C SER A 231 -28.58 -1.65 -8.01
N LYS A 232 -29.54 -2.51 -7.67
CA LYS A 232 -29.40 -3.97 -7.80
C LYS A 232 -29.42 -4.49 -9.23
N GLU A 233 -29.99 -3.74 -10.17
CA GLU A 233 -30.19 -4.22 -11.54
C GLU A 233 -30.08 -3.05 -12.52
N TYR A 234 -29.01 -3.05 -13.31
CA TYR A 234 -28.86 -2.18 -14.47
C TYR A 234 -27.76 -2.71 -15.40
N THR A 235 -27.61 -2.07 -16.57
CA THR A 235 -26.40 -2.19 -17.38
C THR A 235 -26.04 -0.82 -17.92
N ASN A 236 -24.75 -0.52 -18.02
CA ASN A 236 -24.28 0.63 -18.79
C ASN A 236 -24.49 0.37 -20.30
N ALA A 237 -24.29 1.42 -21.10
CA ALA A 237 -24.46 1.38 -22.55
C ALA A 237 -23.54 0.36 -23.26
N ASP A 238 -22.43 -0.03 -22.65
CA ASP A 238 -21.49 -1.02 -23.17
C ASP A 238 -21.77 -2.47 -22.70
N GLY A 239 -22.86 -2.69 -21.96
CA GLY A 239 -23.23 -4.02 -21.46
C GLY A 239 -22.54 -4.42 -20.15
N SER A 240 -21.72 -3.55 -19.54
CA SER A 240 -21.08 -3.80 -18.25
C SER A 240 -21.74 -3.02 -17.11
N SER A 241 -21.41 -3.35 -15.87
CA SER A 241 -21.90 -2.68 -14.66
C SER A 241 -20.80 -2.59 -13.59
N GLY A 242 -21.00 -1.74 -12.60
CA GLY A 242 -20.08 -1.44 -11.51
C GLY A 242 -20.33 -0.05 -10.94
N ALA A 243 -20.37 0.11 -9.62
CA ALA A 243 -20.75 1.39 -9.01
C ALA A 243 -19.80 2.54 -9.40
N ILE A 244 -18.50 2.26 -9.50
CA ILE A 244 -17.53 3.13 -10.17
C ILE A 244 -17.07 2.45 -11.46
N TYR A 245 -17.66 2.93 -12.56
CA TYR A 245 -17.49 2.56 -13.95
C TYR A 245 -16.27 3.18 -14.65
N SER A 246 -15.18 2.52 -15.03
CA SER A 246 -14.18 3.14 -15.94
C SER A 246 -13.81 2.29 -17.15
N LYS A 247 -13.79 2.92 -18.33
CA LYS A 247 -13.21 2.34 -19.55
C LYS A 247 -11.70 2.53 -19.67
N ASP A 248 -11.13 3.38 -18.84
CA ASP A 248 -9.71 3.74 -18.82
C ASP A 248 -9.14 3.64 -17.40
N ASP A 249 -7.88 4.02 -17.22
CA ASP A 249 -7.22 4.04 -15.91
C ASP A 249 -7.98 4.87 -14.87
N LEU A 250 -8.11 4.30 -13.67
CA LEU A 250 -8.75 4.90 -12.52
C LEU A 250 -7.76 4.97 -11.34
N LYS A 251 -7.69 6.13 -10.71
CA LYS A 251 -6.88 6.34 -9.50
C LYS A 251 -7.73 6.88 -8.36
N ILE A 252 -7.52 6.37 -7.16
CA ILE A 252 -8.09 6.87 -5.90
C ILE A 252 -6.94 7.34 -5.02
N LYS A 253 -7.05 8.57 -4.51
CA LYS A 253 -6.06 9.19 -3.62
C LYS A 253 -6.75 10.15 -2.64
N GLY A 254 -6.00 10.74 -1.72
CA GLY A 254 -6.48 11.65 -0.68
C GLY A 254 -6.53 10.99 0.70
N LYS A 255 -6.96 11.77 1.69
CA LYS A 255 -6.96 11.37 3.12
C LYS A 255 -8.38 11.31 3.71
N GLY A 256 -9.40 11.42 2.87
CA GLY A 256 -10.80 11.21 3.24
C GLY A 256 -11.20 9.74 3.19
N SER A 257 -12.49 9.49 3.39
CA SER A 257 -13.07 8.15 3.23
C SER A 257 -14.02 8.06 2.03
N LEU A 258 -14.09 6.85 1.46
CA LEU A 258 -14.99 6.50 0.38
C LEU A 258 -15.65 5.15 0.69
N THR A 259 -16.98 5.11 0.67
CA THR A 259 -17.76 3.88 0.66
C THR A 259 -18.37 3.68 -0.71
N VAL A 260 -18.09 2.54 -1.34
CA VAL A 260 -18.65 2.13 -2.64
C VAL A 260 -19.56 0.93 -2.43
N ASN A 261 -20.82 1.05 -2.85
CA ASN A 261 -21.80 -0.04 -2.81
C ASN A 261 -22.14 -0.45 -4.25
N GLY A 262 -21.53 -1.53 -4.71
CA GLY A 262 -21.81 -2.24 -5.98
C GLY A 262 -22.88 -3.31 -5.76
N ASN A 263 -24.12 -2.88 -5.70
CA ASN A 263 -25.29 -3.73 -5.48
C ASN A 263 -25.72 -4.50 -6.74
N CYS A 264 -25.31 -4.09 -7.94
CA CYS A 264 -25.65 -4.79 -9.18
C CYS A 264 -24.72 -5.97 -9.45
N THR A 265 -23.42 -5.67 -9.48
CA THR A 265 -22.34 -6.63 -9.74
C THR A 265 -21.13 -6.19 -8.92
N ASP A 266 -20.24 -5.40 -9.54
CA ASP A 266 -18.94 -5.06 -8.98
C ASP A 266 -18.97 -3.72 -8.24
N GLY A 267 -18.02 -3.52 -7.34
CA GLY A 267 -17.82 -2.22 -6.69
C GLY A 267 -17.11 -1.22 -7.59
N ILE A 268 -15.82 -1.44 -7.82
CA ILE A 268 -14.93 -0.55 -8.59
C ILE A 268 -14.38 -1.29 -9.79
N VAL A 269 -14.59 -0.77 -11.00
CA VAL A 269 -14.18 -1.43 -12.24
C VAL A 269 -13.39 -0.49 -13.13
N SER A 270 -12.27 -0.96 -13.65
CA SER A 270 -11.57 -0.35 -14.79
C SER A 270 -11.31 -1.40 -15.87
N LYS A 271 -11.54 -1.03 -17.14
CA LYS A 271 -11.12 -1.82 -18.30
C LYS A 271 -9.61 -1.73 -18.58
N ASP A 272 -8.89 -0.91 -17.83
CA ASP A 272 -7.43 -0.85 -17.76
C ASP A 272 -7.00 -1.09 -16.30
N SER A 273 -6.37 -0.12 -15.62
CA SER A 273 -5.86 -0.28 -14.26
C SER A 273 -6.67 0.46 -13.20
N VAL A 274 -6.75 -0.13 -11.99
CA VAL A 274 -7.21 0.54 -10.77
C VAL A 274 -6.02 0.79 -9.84
N LYS A 275 -5.85 2.04 -9.39
CA LYS A 275 -4.79 2.46 -8.46
C LYS A 275 -5.44 3.03 -7.21
N ILE A 276 -5.16 2.52 -6.01
CA ILE A 276 -5.60 3.08 -4.73
C ILE A 276 -4.36 3.45 -3.95
N PHE A 277 -3.98 4.73 -3.95
CA PHE A 277 -2.70 5.17 -3.40
C PHE A 277 -2.76 5.44 -1.89
N ASN A 278 -3.85 6.03 -1.41
CA ASN A 278 -4.11 6.31 0.00
C ASN A 278 -5.61 6.62 0.23
N GLY A 279 -5.98 6.84 1.48
CA GLY A 279 -7.35 7.08 1.92
C GLY A 279 -7.96 5.84 2.60
N THR A 280 -9.16 6.02 3.15
CA THR A 280 -9.96 4.92 3.70
C THR A 280 -11.03 4.52 2.69
N VAL A 281 -10.85 3.40 2.01
CA VAL A 281 -11.77 2.92 0.96
C VAL A 281 -12.47 1.64 1.43
N THR A 282 -13.79 1.67 1.51
CA THR A 282 -14.62 0.49 1.76
C THR A 282 -15.44 0.16 0.53
N VAL A 283 -15.38 -1.08 0.07
CA VAL A 283 -16.10 -1.56 -1.11
C VAL A 283 -16.97 -2.75 -0.72
N ASN A 284 -18.27 -2.63 -0.93
CA ASN A 284 -19.24 -3.72 -0.78
C ASN A 284 -19.78 -4.05 -2.17
N ALA A 285 -19.58 -5.27 -2.64
CA ALA A 285 -19.97 -5.71 -3.97
C ALA A 285 -20.76 -7.03 -3.92
N VAL A 286 -21.63 -7.25 -4.91
CA VAL A 286 -22.26 -8.55 -5.11
C VAL A 286 -21.27 -9.52 -5.74
N ASP A 287 -20.70 -9.15 -6.88
CA ASP A 287 -19.71 -9.95 -7.63
C ASP A 287 -18.29 -9.56 -7.20
N ASP A 288 -17.47 -8.92 -8.05
CA ASP A 288 -16.10 -8.58 -7.66
C ASP A 288 -16.04 -7.25 -6.90
N GLY A 289 -15.26 -7.20 -5.82
CA GLY A 289 -15.05 -5.96 -5.08
C GLY A 289 -14.34 -4.89 -5.91
N ILE A 290 -13.07 -5.15 -6.24
CA ILE A 290 -12.24 -4.26 -7.07
C ILE A 290 -11.73 -5.05 -8.27
N ARG A 291 -12.09 -4.62 -9.48
CA ARG A 291 -11.71 -5.26 -10.74
C ARG A 291 -10.96 -4.30 -11.65
N GLY A 292 -9.67 -4.53 -11.84
CA GLY A 292 -8.91 -3.95 -12.94
C GLY A 292 -8.76 -4.99 -14.05
N LYS A 293 -8.78 -4.60 -15.32
CA LYS A 293 -8.38 -5.55 -16.37
C LYS A 293 -6.88 -5.76 -16.32
N ASP A 294 -6.12 -4.67 -16.43
CA ASP A 294 -4.68 -4.71 -16.64
C ASP A 294 -3.91 -4.77 -15.32
N SER A 295 -4.37 -4.05 -14.29
CA SER A 295 -3.84 -4.22 -12.94
C SER A 295 -4.75 -3.67 -11.85
N VAL A 296 -4.53 -4.15 -10.62
CA VAL A 296 -4.96 -3.46 -9.40
C VAL A 296 -3.71 -3.18 -8.56
N LYS A 297 -3.47 -1.90 -8.23
CA LYS A 297 -2.35 -1.47 -7.37
C LYS A 297 -2.89 -0.78 -6.12
N ILE A 298 -2.51 -1.29 -4.96
CA ILE A 298 -2.81 -0.69 -3.65
C ILE A 298 -1.50 -0.18 -3.04
N GLY A 299 -1.50 1.09 -2.64
CA GLY A 299 -0.32 1.83 -2.18
C GLY A 299 0.47 2.41 -3.35
N ASP A 300 0.86 3.68 -3.20
CA ASP A 300 1.83 4.29 -4.10
C ASP A 300 3.21 3.62 -3.91
N SER A 301 3.93 3.35 -4.99
CA SER A 301 5.27 2.75 -4.89
C SER A 301 6.30 3.71 -4.31
N ASP A 302 6.01 5.01 -4.35
CA ASP A 302 6.91 6.06 -3.87
C ASP A 302 6.63 6.43 -2.39
N ASP A 303 5.53 5.93 -1.80
CA ASP A 303 5.22 6.10 -0.37
C ASP A 303 5.96 5.04 0.45
N THR A 304 6.46 5.42 1.63
CA THR A 304 7.17 4.52 2.55
C THR A 304 6.39 4.25 3.84
N GLU A 305 5.37 5.06 4.13
CA GLU A 305 4.69 5.06 5.42
C GLU A 305 3.31 4.41 5.35
N PHE A 306 2.54 4.63 4.28
CA PHE A 306 1.21 4.05 4.04
C PHE A 306 0.20 4.19 5.20
N THR A 307 0.42 5.08 6.17
CA THR A 307 -0.38 5.19 7.40
C THR A 307 -1.82 5.67 7.15
N ASP A 308 -2.02 6.41 6.05
CA ASP A 308 -3.33 6.90 5.62
C ASP A 308 -4.03 5.92 4.64
N LEU A 309 -3.49 4.72 4.39
CA LEU A 309 -4.03 3.74 3.45
C LEU A 309 -4.72 2.58 4.17
N ALA A 310 -6.05 2.55 4.08
CA ALA A 310 -6.87 1.45 4.56
C ALA A 310 -7.90 1.06 3.49
N VAL A 311 -7.87 -0.19 3.04
CA VAL A 311 -8.79 -0.73 2.03
C VAL A 311 -9.55 -1.90 2.65
N THR A 312 -10.88 -1.86 2.61
CA THR A 312 -11.75 -2.97 3.02
C THR A 312 -12.63 -3.36 1.86
N VAL A 313 -12.65 -4.65 1.50
CA VAL A 313 -13.40 -5.18 0.37
C VAL A 313 -14.25 -6.35 0.81
N ASN A 314 -15.53 -6.29 0.53
CA ASN A 314 -16.50 -7.34 0.82
C ASN A 314 -17.21 -7.74 -0.48
N SER A 315 -17.06 -8.97 -0.93
CA SER A 315 -17.84 -9.56 -2.04
C SER A 315 -18.71 -10.72 -1.54
N THR A 316 -19.93 -10.84 -2.09
CA THR A 316 -20.88 -11.89 -1.67
C THR A 316 -21.01 -13.07 -2.63
N GLU A 317 -20.57 -12.92 -3.87
CA GLU A 317 -20.66 -13.94 -4.94
C GLU A 317 -19.37 -14.06 -5.76
N GLY A 318 -18.55 -12.99 -5.85
CA GLY A 318 -17.30 -12.97 -6.63
C GLY A 318 -16.03 -12.83 -5.79
N ASP A 319 -14.96 -12.43 -6.46
CA ASP A 319 -13.64 -12.25 -5.88
C ASP A 319 -13.54 -10.94 -5.09
N GLY A 320 -12.62 -10.85 -4.15
CA GLY A 320 -12.36 -9.58 -3.47
C GLY A 320 -11.68 -8.59 -4.40
N ILE A 321 -10.45 -8.90 -4.80
CA ILE A 321 -9.62 -8.07 -5.69
C ILE A 321 -9.19 -8.89 -6.90
N ARG A 322 -9.46 -8.38 -8.10
CA ARG A 322 -9.22 -9.11 -9.33
C ARG A 322 -8.51 -8.30 -10.41
N ALA A 323 -7.50 -8.89 -11.03
CA ALA A 323 -6.87 -8.39 -12.26
C ALA A 323 -7.07 -9.40 -13.41
N THR A 324 -7.89 -9.06 -14.42
CA THR A 324 -8.46 -10.05 -15.36
C THR A 324 -7.71 -10.25 -16.69
N ASN A 325 -6.61 -9.53 -16.96
CA ASN A 325 -5.90 -9.67 -18.23
C ASN A 325 -5.03 -10.93 -18.26
N GLY A 326 -5.59 -12.02 -18.77
CA GLY A 326 -4.92 -13.30 -19.00
C GLY A 326 -4.40 -13.52 -20.43
N SER A 327 -4.17 -12.45 -21.21
CA SER A 327 -3.76 -12.59 -22.62
C SER A 327 -2.60 -11.71 -23.06
N GLU A 328 -2.39 -10.58 -22.37
CA GLU A 328 -1.34 -9.61 -22.72
C GLU A 328 -0.22 -9.67 -21.68
N GLU A 329 0.99 -10.04 -22.10
CA GLU A 329 2.15 -10.14 -21.20
C GLU A 329 2.38 -8.83 -20.43
N GLY A 330 2.63 -8.95 -19.12
CA GLY A 330 2.96 -7.82 -18.26
C GLY A 330 1.75 -7.09 -17.67
N LYS A 331 0.53 -7.52 -18.01
CA LYS A 331 -0.75 -7.09 -17.42
C LYS A 331 -1.31 -8.17 -16.48
N GLY A 332 -2.56 -8.07 -16.03
CA GLY A 332 -3.21 -9.05 -15.17
C GLY A 332 -2.59 -9.15 -13.76
N LYS A 333 -2.11 -8.02 -13.22
CA LYS A 333 -1.32 -7.99 -11.98
C LYS A 333 -2.10 -7.41 -10.82
N VAL A 334 -1.92 -7.98 -9.63
CA VAL A 334 -2.31 -7.34 -8.37
C VAL A 334 -1.06 -7.00 -7.58
N ILE A 335 -0.92 -5.75 -7.15
CA ILE A 335 0.25 -5.24 -6.43
C ILE A 335 -0.19 -4.56 -5.14
N ILE A 336 0.36 -4.95 -4.01
CA ILE A 336 0.17 -4.32 -2.69
C ILE A 336 1.51 -3.81 -2.19
N ASN A 337 1.66 -2.48 -2.12
CA ASN A 337 2.90 -1.86 -1.65
C ASN A 337 2.94 -1.67 -0.14
N GLY A 338 1.79 -1.46 0.50
CA GLY A 338 1.67 -1.24 1.94
C GLY A 338 0.24 -0.93 2.38
N GLY A 339 0.11 -0.39 3.60
CA GLY A 339 -1.17 -0.05 4.22
C GLY A 339 -1.89 -1.25 4.82
N THR A 340 -3.13 -1.05 5.26
CA THR A 340 -4.00 -2.13 5.76
C THR A 340 -5.01 -2.53 4.69
N VAL A 341 -5.04 -3.80 4.30
CA VAL A 341 -5.96 -4.34 3.29
C VAL A 341 -6.73 -5.51 3.89
N ASN A 342 -8.05 -5.37 4.01
CA ASN A 342 -8.94 -6.41 4.50
C ASN A 342 -9.86 -6.86 3.38
N VAL A 343 -9.89 -8.15 3.10
CA VAL A 343 -10.70 -8.74 2.04
C VAL A 343 -11.54 -9.87 2.61
N THR A 344 -12.86 -9.79 2.43
CA THR A 344 -13.79 -10.89 2.66
C THR A 344 -14.47 -11.20 1.34
N ALA A 345 -14.28 -12.41 0.82
CA ALA A 345 -14.80 -12.81 -0.49
C ALA A 345 -15.57 -14.13 -0.43
N TYR A 346 -16.52 -14.29 -1.35
CA TYR A 346 -17.19 -15.57 -1.55
C TYR A 346 -16.32 -16.52 -2.40
N ALA A 347 -15.74 -15.99 -3.48
CA ALA A 347 -14.77 -16.70 -4.31
C ALA A 347 -13.33 -16.37 -3.86
N ASP A 348 -12.38 -16.22 -4.78
CA ASP A 348 -10.99 -15.99 -4.43
C ASP A 348 -10.84 -14.64 -3.72
N GLY A 349 -10.05 -14.59 -2.65
CA GLY A 349 -9.81 -13.32 -1.95
C GLY A 349 -9.12 -12.32 -2.88
N ILE A 350 -8.02 -12.75 -3.48
CA ILE A 350 -7.30 -11.99 -4.50
C ILE A 350 -6.99 -12.91 -5.68
N GLN A 351 -7.44 -12.55 -6.89
CA GLN A 351 -7.12 -13.26 -8.13
C GLN A 351 -6.35 -12.35 -9.10
N ALA A 352 -5.10 -12.70 -9.37
CA ALA A 352 -4.30 -12.14 -10.46
C ALA A 352 -4.22 -13.15 -11.61
N GLU A 353 -4.60 -12.78 -12.83
CA GLU A 353 -4.40 -13.68 -13.98
C GLU A 353 -2.91 -13.91 -14.31
N GLN A 354 -1.98 -13.07 -13.83
CA GLN A 354 -0.55 -13.22 -14.14
C GLN A 354 0.40 -13.12 -12.95
N THR A 355 0.30 -12.11 -12.09
CA THR A 355 1.26 -11.97 -10.99
C THR A 355 0.63 -11.27 -9.81
N PHE A 356 0.79 -11.85 -8.64
CA PHE A 356 0.55 -11.15 -7.38
C PHE A 356 1.89 -10.70 -6.79
N THR A 357 1.97 -9.44 -6.38
CA THR A 357 3.15 -8.89 -5.70
C THR A 357 2.76 -8.17 -4.43
N MET A 358 3.40 -8.51 -3.33
CA MET A 358 3.27 -7.78 -2.07
C MET A 358 4.64 -7.33 -1.58
N ASN A 359 4.82 -6.02 -1.40
CA ASN A 359 6.07 -5.44 -0.93
C ASN A 359 6.06 -5.19 0.59
N GLY A 360 4.88 -5.00 1.18
CA GLY A 360 4.69 -4.73 2.60
C GLY A 360 3.21 -4.50 2.95
N GLY A 361 2.97 -4.03 4.19
CA GLY A 361 1.63 -3.76 4.72
C GLY A 361 1.01 -4.92 5.51
N ASP A 362 -0.23 -4.73 5.93
CA ASP A 362 -1.03 -5.71 6.67
C ASP A 362 -2.19 -6.19 5.79
N LEU A 363 -2.07 -7.40 5.26
CA LEU A 363 -3.08 -8.04 4.43
C LEU A 363 -3.85 -9.10 5.24
N THR A 364 -5.16 -8.96 5.32
CA THR A 364 -6.07 -9.99 5.84
C THR A 364 -7.02 -10.41 4.74
N VAL A 365 -7.06 -11.71 4.45
CA VAL A 365 -7.96 -12.32 3.47
C VAL A 365 -8.79 -13.39 4.15
N LYS A 366 -10.09 -13.33 3.94
CA LYS A 366 -11.04 -14.36 4.33
C LYS A 366 -11.85 -14.76 3.12
N THR A 367 -11.84 -16.05 2.78
CA THR A 367 -12.80 -16.60 1.83
C THR A 367 -13.83 -17.45 2.56
N TYR A 368 -15.08 -17.37 2.11
CA TYR A 368 -16.23 -18.17 2.54
C TYR A 368 -16.18 -18.65 4.01
N GLU A 369 -16.73 -17.85 4.94
CA GLU A 369 -17.02 -18.23 6.33
C GLU A 369 -18.17 -19.27 6.38
N GLY A 370 -17.91 -20.49 5.94
CA GLY A 370 -18.91 -21.57 5.93
C GLY A 370 -18.32 -22.98 5.94
N SER A 371 -17.01 -23.15 5.85
CA SER A 371 -16.38 -24.45 6.08
C SER A 371 -16.18 -24.66 7.58
N THR A 372 -17.23 -25.12 8.26
CA THR A 372 -17.01 -26.12 9.31
C THR A 372 -16.36 -27.33 8.64
N TYR A 373 -15.06 -27.24 8.41
CA TYR A 373 -14.25 -28.34 7.94
C TYR A 373 -14.34 -29.44 8.98
N THR A 374 -15.22 -30.41 8.75
CA THR A 374 -15.16 -31.68 9.45
C THR A 374 -14.08 -32.49 8.76
N ALA A 375 -12.86 -32.38 9.26
CA ALA A 375 -11.79 -33.34 8.99
C ALA A 375 -12.29 -34.74 9.37
N SER A 376 -12.85 -35.44 8.40
CA SER A 376 -13.15 -36.85 8.48
C SER A 376 -13.12 -37.34 7.05
N GLY A 377 -11.91 -37.60 6.57
CA GLY A 377 -11.71 -38.60 5.52
C GLY A 377 -12.32 -39.91 6.01
N SER A 378 -13.61 -40.12 5.74
CA SER A 378 -14.25 -41.41 5.93
C SER A 378 -13.82 -42.29 4.78
N GLN A 379 -12.77 -43.06 5.02
CA GLN A 379 -12.49 -44.32 4.34
C GLN A 379 -13.69 -45.26 4.51
N THR A 380 -14.77 -45.04 3.76
CA THR A 380 -15.89 -45.96 3.66
C THR A 380 -16.40 -45.98 2.23
N GLY A 381 -15.67 -46.70 1.39
CA GLY A 381 -16.02 -46.90 -0.01
C GLY A 381 -15.33 -48.14 -0.53
N GLU A 382 -15.61 -49.30 0.07
CA GLU A 382 -15.29 -50.60 -0.51
C GLU A 382 -16.11 -50.75 -1.81
N THR A 383 -15.59 -50.24 -2.92
CA THR A 383 -16.17 -50.45 -4.24
C THR A 383 -15.59 -51.74 -4.82
N THR A 384 -16.32 -52.83 -4.63
CA THR A 384 -16.11 -54.05 -5.41
C THR A 384 -16.38 -53.74 -6.89
N ASN A 385 -15.32 -53.65 -7.69
CA ASN A 385 -15.38 -53.54 -9.14
C ASN A 385 -15.84 -54.90 -9.75
N PRO A 386 -16.94 -54.98 -10.54
CA PRO A 386 -17.41 -56.23 -11.14
C PRO A 386 -16.56 -56.74 -12.31
N TRP A 387 -15.52 -56.02 -12.74
CA TRP A 387 -14.61 -56.50 -13.79
C TRP A 387 -13.14 -56.36 -13.36
N GLY A 388 -12.54 -57.52 -13.08
CA GLY A 388 -11.17 -57.66 -12.58
C GLY A 388 -10.13 -57.08 -13.55
N GLY A 389 -9.46 -56.02 -13.09
CA GLY A 389 -8.24 -55.47 -13.69
C GLY A 389 -7.43 -54.77 -12.60
N ARG A 390 -6.23 -55.30 -12.30
CA ARG A 390 -5.33 -54.81 -11.25
C ARG A 390 -4.39 -53.75 -11.84
N GLY A 391 -4.64 -52.48 -11.52
CA GLY A 391 -3.74 -51.36 -11.79
C GLY A 391 -4.21 -50.14 -11.01
N GLY A 392 -3.44 -49.70 -10.01
CA GLY A 392 -3.80 -48.61 -9.12
C GLY A 392 -3.81 -47.27 -9.84
N MET A 393 -4.92 -46.55 -9.74
CA MET A 393 -5.02 -45.11 -9.91
C MET A 393 -5.51 -44.58 -8.58
N GLY A 394 -4.77 -43.62 -8.02
CA GLY A 394 -5.04 -43.01 -6.71
C GLY A 394 -6.49 -42.53 -6.63
N MET A 395 -7.13 -42.78 -5.49
CA MET A 395 -8.35 -42.08 -5.16
C MET A 395 -7.95 -40.65 -4.81
N ASP A 396 -8.29 -39.71 -5.68
CA ASP A 396 -8.14 -38.28 -5.42
C ASP A 396 -8.95 -37.93 -4.17
N GLY A 397 -8.30 -37.35 -3.16
CA GLY A 397 -8.92 -36.94 -1.88
C GLY A 397 -9.99 -35.85 -2.02
N ASN A 398 -10.32 -35.46 -3.25
CA ASN A 398 -11.10 -34.27 -3.59
C ASN A 398 -12.54 -34.57 -4.07
N ALA A 399 -12.96 -35.83 -4.13
CA ALA A 399 -14.23 -36.23 -4.75
C ALA A 399 -15.53 -35.75 -4.06
N ASN A 400 -15.43 -35.03 -2.93
CA ASN A 400 -16.57 -34.55 -2.15
C ASN A 400 -16.59 -33.03 -1.87
N LYS A 401 -15.71 -32.22 -2.49
CA LYS A 401 -15.78 -30.75 -2.30
C LYS A 401 -16.97 -30.21 -3.11
N THR A 402 -18.00 -29.72 -2.42
CA THR A 402 -19.05 -28.82 -2.98
C THR A 402 -18.60 -27.35 -2.92
N ASP A 403 -17.30 -27.14 -2.79
CA ASP A 403 -16.65 -25.85 -2.54
C ASP A 403 -16.36 -25.17 -3.88
N VAL A 404 -16.47 -23.84 -3.93
CA VAL A 404 -16.14 -23.03 -5.11
C VAL A 404 -14.63 -22.90 -5.34
N SER A 405 -13.80 -23.60 -4.54
CA SER A 405 -12.34 -23.57 -4.60
C SER A 405 -11.81 -22.17 -4.29
N ALA A 406 -12.40 -21.51 -3.27
CA ALA A 406 -12.07 -20.13 -2.93
C ALA A 406 -10.72 -20.04 -2.20
N LYS A 407 -9.69 -19.69 -2.97
CA LYS A 407 -8.31 -19.53 -2.52
C LYS A 407 -8.13 -18.15 -1.90
N GLY A 408 -7.19 -18.03 -0.95
CA GLY A 408 -6.86 -16.73 -0.38
C GLY A 408 -6.27 -15.78 -1.42
N ILE A 409 -5.11 -16.15 -1.94
CA ILE A 409 -4.37 -15.41 -2.97
C ILE A 409 -4.05 -16.36 -4.11
N LYS A 410 -4.43 -16.00 -5.33
CA LYS A 410 -4.25 -16.81 -6.53
C LYS A 410 -3.57 -16.04 -7.64
N ALA A 411 -2.58 -16.67 -8.25
CA ALA A 411 -1.97 -16.22 -9.49
C ALA A 411 -2.02 -17.34 -10.54
N VAL A 412 -2.61 -17.07 -11.71
CA VAL A 412 -2.92 -18.13 -12.69
C VAL A 412 -1.77 -18.37 -13.65
N GLY A 413 -1.29 -17.30 -14.30
CA GLY A 413 -0.33 -17.39 -15.39
C GLY A 413 -1.01 -17.44 -16.75
N ILE A 414 -0.22 -17.25 -17.80
CA ILE A 414 -0.71 -17.26 -19.18
C ILE A 414 0.14 -18.17 -20.05
N TYR A 415 -0.54 -18.88 -20.94
CA TYR A 415 0.07 -19.72 -21.95
C TYR A 415 -0.09 -19.08 -23.32
N ASP A 416 0.80 -19.44 -24.24
CA ASP A 416 0.60 -19.16 -25.66
C ASP A 416 -0.72 -19.73 -26.18
N GLU A 417 -1.16 -19.30 -27.36
CA GLU A 417 -2.42 -19.75 -27.97
C GLU A 417 -2.50 -21.29 -28.12
N ALA A 418 -1.35 -21.96 -28.20
CA ALA A 418 -1.25 -23.42 -28.26
C ALA A 418 -1.39 -24.12 -26.90
N GLY A 419 -1.33 -23.38 -25.78
CA GLY A 419 -1.35 -23.93 -24.43
C GLY A 419 -0.05 -24.67 -24.05
N THR A 420 1.05 -24.40 -24.74
CA THR A 420 2.30 -25.17 -24.64
C THR A 420 3.47 -24.40 -24.05
N THR A 421 3.50 -23.08 -24.20
CA THR A 421 4.61 -22.23 -23.73
C THR A 421 4.10 -21.18 -22.76
N TRP A 422 4.83 -20.98 -21.67
CA TRP A 422 4.54 -19.95 -20.68
C TRP A 422 4.89 -18.57 -21.22
N GLN A 423 3.95 -17.63 -21.15
CA GLN A 423 4.24 -16.21 -21.41
C GLN A 423 4.28 -15.40 -20.10
N SER A 424 3.55 -15.83 -19.07
CA SER A 424 3.74 -15.43 -17.68
C SER A 424 3.49 -16.63 -16.78
N GLY A 425 4.30 -16.80 -15.75
CA GLY A 425 4.20 -18.00 -14.92
C GLY A 425 2.97 -18.04 -14.04
N GLY A 426 2.38 -16.89 -13.68
CA GLY A 426 1.41 -16.89 -12.60
C GLY A 426 2.09 -16.76 -11.26
N ASP A 427 3.14 -15.94 -11.13
CA ASP A 427 3.99 -15.93 -9.93
C ASP A 427 3.34 -15.21 -8.74
N ILE A 428 3.67 -15.68 -7.53
CA ILE A 428 3.42 -14.97 -6.28
C ILE A 428 4.76 -14.49 -5.72
N ILE A 429 4.88 -13.18 -5.50
CA ILE A 429 6.12 -12.55 -4.99
C ILE A 429 5.77 -11.75 -3.74
N ILE A 430 6.33 -12.14 -2.59
CA ILE A 430 6.10 -11.47 -1.30
C ILE A 430 7.43 -11.09 -0.66
N SER A 431 7.65 -9.79 -0.50
CA SER A 431 8.90 -9.24 0.02
C SER A 431 8.84 -8.85 1.50
N GLY A 432 7.63 -8.72 2.08
CA GLY A 432 7.45 -8.28 3.46
C GLY A 432 5.98 -8.09 3.83
N GLY A 433 5.76 -7.59 5.05
CA GLY A 433 4.43 -7.31 5.62
C GLY A 433 3.88 -8.43 6.52
N THR A 434 2.63 -8.27 6.97
CA THR A 434 1.87 -9.32 7.63
C THR A 434 0.78 -9.84 6.70
N VAL A 435 0.63 -11.16 6.62
CA VAL A 435 -0.32 -11.84 5.73
C VAL A 435 -1.14 -12.81 6.56
N THR A 436 -2.42 -12.52 6.73
CA THR A 436 -3.37 -13.40 7.40
C THR A 436 -4.35 -13.94 6.38
N VAL A 437 -4.46 -15.27 6.26
CA VAL A 437 -5.39 -15.90 5.33
C VAL A 437 -6.21 -16.97 6.06
N ASP A 438 -7.53 -16.87 5.93
CA ASP A 438 -8.49 -17.92 6.28
C ASP A 438 -9.26 -18.31 5.02
N SER A 439 -9.00 -19.49 4.45
CA SER A 439 -9.54 -19.88 3.15
C SER A 439 -10.18 -21.27 3.12
N SER A 440 -11.18 -21.44 2.25
CA SER A 440 -11.87 -22.71 2.02
C SER A 440 -11.14 -23.65 1.05
N ASP A 441 -10.09 -23.14 0.41
CA ASP A 441 -9.12 -23.91 -0.38
C ASP A 441 -7.72 -23.34 -0.10
N ASP A 442 -6.75 -23.50 -1.01
CA ASP A 442 -5.37 -23.04 -0.78
C ASP A 442 -5.27 -21.59 -0.29
N ALA A 443 -4.41 -21.33 0.68
CA ALA A 443 -4.22 -19.96 1.17
C ALA A 443 -3.46 -19.11 0.14
N LEU A 444 -2.34 -19.61 -0.38
CA LEU A 444 -1.63 -19.01 -1.52
C LEU A 444 -1.47 -20.07 -2.60
N HIS A 445 -1.87 -19.76 -3.83
CA HIS A 445 -1.79 -20.67 -4.98
C HIS A 445 -1.25 -19.96 -6.21
N CYS A 446 -0.16 -20.47 -6.77
CA CYS A 446 0.36 -20.00 -8.03
C CYS A 446 0.53 -21.14 -9.03
N GLY A 447 0.07 -20.91 -10.26
CA GLY A 447 0.52 -21.70 -11.40
C GLY A 447 2.03 -21.58 -11.61
N GLY A 448 2.61 -20.44 -11.20
CA GLY A 448 4.01 -20.07 -11.34
C GLY A 448 4.93 -20.55 -10.23
N SER A 449 6.00 -19.79 -10.03
CA SER A 449 6.86 -19.91 -8.85
C SER A 449 6.38 -18.99 -7.74
N MET A 450 6.54 -19.43 -6.50
CA MET A 450 6.28 -18.64 -5.31
C MET A 450 7.60 -18.20 -4.68
N THR A 451 7.82 -16.88 -4.56
CA THR A 451 9.02 -16.32 -3.93
C THR A 451 8.62 -15.49 -2.72
N ILE A 452 9.04 -15.92 -1.54
CA ILE A 452 8.79 -15.26 -0.25
C ILE A 452 10.12 -14.89 0.37
N THR A 453 10.51 -13.62 0.33
CA THR A 453 11.78 -13.16 0.90
C THR A 453 11.62 -12.51 2.26
N GLY A 454 10.40 -12.15 2.67
CA GLY A 454 10.12 -11.53 3.97
C GLY A 454 8.65 -11.62 4.36
N GLY A 455 8.35 -11.37 5.64
CA GLY A 455 6.99 -11.21 6.17
C GLY A 455 6.61 -12.22 7.26
N VAL A 456 5.46 -11.96 7.88
CA VAL A 456 4.85 -12.80 8.92
C VAL A 456 3.50 -13.31 8.42
N PHE A 457 3.36 -14.64 8.31
CA PHE A 457 2.20 -15.31 7.74
C PHE A 457 1.41 -16.03 8.84
N SER A 458 0.12 -15.77 8.92
CA SER A 458 -0.83 -16.48 9.79
C SER A 458 -1.89 -17.15 8.92
N ILE A 459 -1.79 -18.47 8.75
CA ILE A 459 -2.55 -19.23 7.75
C ILE A 459 -3.49 -20.22 8.43
N ALA A 460 -4.75 -20.21 7.99
CA ALA A 460 -5.74 -21.23 8.21
C ALA A 460 -6.37 -21.57 6.86
N THR A 461 -6.31 -22.83 6.45
CA THR A 461 -6.84 -23.28 5.17
C THR A 461 -7.41 -24.68 5.28
N VAL A 462 -8.31 -25.02 4.37
CA VAL A 462 -8.86 -26.36 4.21
C VAL A 462 -7.99 -27.25 3.31
N ASP A 463 -7.09 -26.66 2.50
CA ASP A 463 -6.19 -27.40 1.61
C ASP A 463 -4.73 -26.99 1.83
N ASP A 464 -4.03 -26.42 0.84
CA ASP A 464 -2.63 -26.07 0.98
C ASP A 464 -2.43 -24.71 1.64
N ALA A 465 -1.45 -24.62 2.55
CA ALA A 465 -0.98 -23.32 2.97
C ALA A 465 -0.39 -22.61 1.75
N PHE A 466 0.64 -23.19 1.12
CA PHE A 466 1.26 -22.66 -0.10
C PHE A 466 1.27 -23.73 -1.19
N HIS A 467 0.55 -23.50 -2.29
CA HIS A 467 0.57 -24.32 -3.50
C HIS A 467 1.32 -23.59 -4.60
N SER A 468 2.37 -24.22 -5.14
CA SER A 468 3.13 -23.69 -6.27
C SER A 468 3.38 -24.83 -7.25
N ASP A 469 2.92 -24.72 -8.50
CA ASP A 469 3.18 -25.77 -9.49
C ASP A 469 4.69 -25.87 -9.83
N HIS A 470 5.47 -24.81 -9.51
CA HIS A 470 6.90 -24.72 -9.79
C HIS A 470 7.74 -24.52 -8.52
N GLU A 471 8.70 -23.60 -8.50
CA GLU A 471 9.60 -23.42 -7.37
C GLU A 471 8.93 -22.61 -6.26
N LEU A 472 8.90 -23.16 -5.04
CA LEU A 472 8.70 -22.39 -3.81
C LEU A 472 10.06 -22.01 -3.22
N THR A 473 10.37 -20.72 -3.20
CA THR A 473 11.58 -20.15 -2.57
C THR A 473 11.18 -19.34 -1.33
N ILE A 474 11.68 -19.75 -0.15
CA ILE A 474 11.47 -19.03 1.11
C ILE A 474 12.83 -18.55 1.66
N GLY A 475 12.89 -17.26 2.00
CA GLY A 475 14.10 -16.55 2.43
C GLY A 475 14.97 -16.09 1.27
N THR A 476 16.16 -15.56 1.58
CA THR A 476 17.11 -15.11 0.53
C THR A 476 17.99 -16.25 0.04
N LYS A 477 18.43 -16.16 -1.23
CA LYS A 477 19.44 -17.07 -1.80
C LYS A 477 20.87 -16.81 -1.30
N ASP A 478 21.08 -15.77 -0.49
CA ASP A 478 22.40 -15.46 0.08
C ASP A 478 22.74 -16.46 1.20
N SER A 479 23.78 -17.25 0.99
CA SER A 479 24.29 -18.19 2.00
C SER A 479 24.53 -17.48 3.34
N GLY A 480 23.85 -17.94 4.39
CA GLY A 480 23.99 -17.40 5.75
C GLY A 480 23.17 -16.15 6.04
N LYS A 481 22.29 -15.71 5.12
CA LYS A 481 21.27 -14.68 5.38
C LYS A 481 19.87 -15.30 5.33
N TYR A 482 19.37 -15.70 6.48
CA TYR A 482 17.94 -15.89 6.65
C TYR A 482 17.35 -14.50 6.91
N ASP A 483 16.51 -13.99 6.02
CA ASP A 483 15.55 -12.98 6.43
C ASP A 483 14.51 -13.70 7.31
N ASP A 484 14.04 -13.03 8.37
CA ASP A 484 13.13 -13.62 9.35
C ASP A 484 11.71 -13.79 8.77
N VAL A 485 11.54 -14.70 7.81
CA VAL A 485 10.22 -15.16 7.35
C VAL A 485 9.62 -16.04 8.43
N GLN A 486 8.43 -15.68 8.90
CA GLN A 486 7.71 -16.45 9.91
C GLN A 486 6.40 -16.97 9.32
N ILE A 487 6.19 -18.29 9.37
CA ILE A 487 4.97 -18.91 8.83
C ILE A 487 4.30 -19.72 9.94
N TYR A 488 3.12 -19.29 10.33
CA TYR A 488 2.27 -19.92 11.32
C TYR A 488 1.06 -20.55 10.63
N VAL A 489 1.12 -21.86 10.38
CA VAL A 489 -0.02 -22.61 9.83
C VAL A 489 -0.78 -23.26 10.97
N SER A 490 -1.98 -22.77 11.24
CA SER A 490 -2.85 -23.27 12.31
C SER A 490 -3.77 -24.41 11.85
N LYS A 491 -4.08 -24.47 10.55
CA LYS A 491 -4.93 -25.47 9.90
C LYS A 491 -4.54 -25.57 8.42
N CYS A 492 -4.33 -26.77 7.91
CA CYS A 492 -4.13 -27.10 6.50
C CYS A 492 -4.30 -28.61 6.29
N TYR A 493 -4.43 -29.05 5.03
CA TYR A 493 -4.46 -30.46 4.65
C TYR A 493 -3.08 -30.95 4.18
N GLU A 494 -2.42 -30.32 3.20
CA GLU A 494 -1.11 -30.79 2.68
C GLU A 494 0.11 -29.96 3.10
N GLY A 495 -0.09 -28.79 3.69
CA GLY A 495 1.00 -27.99 4.29
C GLY A 495 1.57 -26.92 3.37
N VAL A 496 2.89 -26.73 3.42
CA VAL A 496 3.68 -25.75 2.64
C VAL A 496 4.54 -26.47 1.62
#